data_AF-A0A176U9Q8-F1
#
_entry.id   AF-A0A176U9Q8-F1
#
_cell.length_a   1.000
_cell.length_b   1.000
_cell.length_c   1.000
_cell.angle_alpha   90.00
_cell.angle_beta   90.00
_cell.angle_gamma   90.00
#
_symmetry.space_group_name_H-M   'P 1'
#
loop_
_entity.id
_entity.type
_entity.pdbx_description
1 polymer ?
#
loop_
_entity_poly.entity_id
_entity_poly.type
_entity_poly.pdbx_seq_one_letter_code
_entity_poly.pdbx_strand_id
1 'polypeptide(L)'
;MPIDMKAAICRSASELLTKKRTKKLTVKDIVEECGITRQTFYYHFQDIPDLICYMMEQGSKELLENCLAQPTLEDKIRYLLSVALNAHPLIQRTISTSYQSELEPLLLEQFYSFFDQLTNESASSSLVSDSLTASQRKLLLRYHSLAFLGLVRTWSKDDSAHMDEIVHDLAQFFKNKTH
;
A
#
# COMPACT_ATOMS: atom_id res chain seq x y z
N MET A 1 11.62 8.02 27.26
CA MET A 1 10.99 6.96 26.44
C MET A 1 12.09 6.36 25.57
N PRO A 2 12.25 5.03 25.51
CA PRO A 2 13.25 4.43 24.62
C PRO A 2 12.96 4.86 23.19
N ILE A 3 13.98 5.25 22.44
CA ILE A 3 13.81 5.54 21.01
C ILE A 3 13.43 4.22 20.34
N ASP A 4 12.30 4.19 19.65
CA ASP A 4 12.00 3.11 18.71
C ASP A 4 12.96 3.22 17.53
N MET A 5 14.02 2.41 17.60
CA MET A 5 15.10 2.44 16.62
C MET A 5 14.63 1.98 15.24
N LYS A 6 13.68 1.03 15.16
CA LYS A 6 13.09 0.63 13.87
C LYS A 6 12.37 1.81 13.24
N ALA A 7 11.57 2.54 14.02
CA ALA A 7 10.88 3.73 13.53
C ALA A 7 11.85 4.86 13.12
N ALA A 8 12.96 5.06 13.83
CA ALA A 8 13.98 6.04 13.47
C ALA A 8 14.69 5.70 12.14
N ILE A 9 15.04 4.43 11.94
CA ILE A 9 15.62 3.92 10.69
C ILE A 9 14.64 4.10 9.52
N CYS A 10 13.36 3.74 9.72
CA CYS A 10 12.32 3.88 8.68
C CYS A 10 12.10 5.34 8.26
N ARG A 11 12.08 6.28 9.23
CA ARG A 11 11.95 7.71 8.93
C ARG A 11 13.13 8.22 8.11
N SER A 12 14.35 7.89 8.52
CA SER A 12 15.57 8.28 7.80
C SER A 12 15.59 7.72 6.38
N ALA A 13 15.19 6.46 6.21
CA ALA A 13 15.06 5.85 4.89
C ALA A 13 14.00 6.55 4.01
N SER A 14 12.82 6.85 4.56
CA SER A 14 11.75 7.59 3.85
C SER A 14 12.19 8.99 3.40
N GLU A 15 12.91 9.72 4.26
CA GLU A 15 13.50 11.01 3.92
C GLU A 15 14.54 10.89 2.79
N LEU A 16 15.39 9.87 2.84
CA LEU A 16 16.36 9.63 1.78
C LEU A 16 15.70 9.26 0.45
N LEU A 17 14.64 8.45 0.48
CA LEU A 17 13.87 8.07 -0.72
C LEU A 17 13.16 9.28 -1.35
N THR A 18 12.70 10.24 -0.53
CA THR A 18 12.07 11.47 -1.02
C THR A 18 13.08 12.52 -1.50
N LYS A 19 14.25 12.64 -0.83
CA LYS A 19 15.33 13.60 -1.16
C LYS A 19 16.22 13.13 -2.33
N LYS A 20 16.67 11.86 -2.33
CA LYS A 20 17.63 11.31 -3.31
C LYS A 20 16.89 10.72 -4.52
N ARG A 21 16.57 11.58 -5.48
CA ARG A 21 15.73 11.24 -6.66
C ARG A 21 16.30 10.21 -7.65
N THR A 22 17.55 9.73 -7.52
CA THR A 22 18.20 8.96 -8.61
C THR A 22 19.26 7.92 -8.20
N LYS A 23 19.57 7.70 -6.91
CA LYS A 23 20.59 6.73 -6.48
C LYS A 23 20.00 5.63 -5.62
N LYS A 24 20.44 4.39 -5.85
CA LYS A 24 20.11 3.21 -5.01
C LYS A 24 20.35 3.55 -3.55
N LEU A 25 19.33 3.43 -2.71
CA LEU A 25 19.44 3.60 -1.26
C LEU A 25 20.41 2.55 -0.71
N THR A 26 21.40 2.97 0.08
CA THR A 26 22.35 2.06 0.71
C THR A 26 22.25 2.10 2.23
N VAL A 27 22.70 1.02 2.89
CA VAL A 27 22.82 0.98 4.35
C VAL A 27 23.70 2.15 4.84
N LYS A 28 24.74 2.51 4.09
CA LYS A 28 25.61 3.64 4.43
C LYS A 28 24.83 4.95 4.49
N ASP A 29 24.00 5.23 3.49
CA ASP A 29 23.19 6.46 3.46
C ASP A 29 22.27 6.55 4.69
N ILE A 30 21.64 5.43 5.06
CA ILE A 30 20.69 5.38 6.18
C ILE A 30 21.39 5.57 7.51
N VAL A 31 22.51 4.88 7.74
CA VAL A 31 23.21 5.00 9.03
C VAL A 31 23.81 6.38 9.23
N GLU A 32 24.24 7.05 8.15
CA GLU A 32 24.70 8.43 8.17
C GLU A 32 23.56 9.41 8.48
N GLU A 33 22.40 9.29 7.81
CA GLU A 33 21.23 10.15 8.06
C GLU A 33 20.63 9.92 9.46
N CYS A 34 20.55 8.66 9.90
CA CYS A 34 19.96 8.29 11.19
C CYS A 34 20.92 8.49 12.38
N GLY A 35 22.22 8.69 12.12
CA GLY A 35 23.25 8.84 13.16
C GLY A 35 23.53 7.55 13.95
N ILE A 36 23.48 6.39 13.29
CA ILE A 36 23.70 5.07 13.91
C ILE A 36 24.88 4.32 13.28
N THR A 37 25.23 3.15 13.81
CA THR A 37 26.25 2.28 13.21
C THR A 37 25.61 1.26 12.26
N ARG A 38 26.42 0.67 11.36
CA ARG A 38 25.98 -0.48 10.55
C ARG A 38 25.58 -1.68 11.40
N GLN A 39 26.25 -1.91 12.54
CA GLN A 39 25.89 -2.98 13.46
C GLN A 39 24.48 -2.76 14.03
N THR A 40 24.15 -1.51 14.39
CA THR A 40 22.81 -1.14 14.85
C THR A 40 21.76 -1.34 13.76
N PHE A 41 22.08 -1.00 12.50
CA PHE A 41 21.19 -1.29 11.38
C PHE A 41 20.94 -2.80 11.24
N TYR A 42 22.00 -3.61 11.18
CA TYR A 42 21.90 -5.06 10.97
C TYR A 42 21.28 -5.82 12.15
N TYR A 43 21.23 -5.20 13.33
CA TYR A 43 20.47 -5.72 14.46
C TYR A 43 18.95 -5.66 14.21
N HIS A 44 18.48 -4.67 13.45
CA HIS A 44 17.05 -4.46 13.19
C HIS A 44 16.58 -4.98 11.82
N PHE A 45 17.44 -4.93 10.80
CA PHE A 45 17.11 -5.29 9.42
C PHE A 45 18.26 -6.04 8.76
N GLN A 46 17.96 -7.11 8.02
CA GLN A 46 18.98 -7.90 7.32
C GLN A 46 19.64 -7.11 6.19
N ASP A 47 18.85 -6.37 5.44
CA ASP A 47 19.27 -5.57 4.30
C ASP A 47 18.25 -4.47 3.97
N ILE A 48 18.41 -3.83 2.81
CA ILE A 48 17.51 -2.78 2.33
C ILE A 48 16.14 -3.34 1.92
N PRO A 49 16.03 -4.45 1.16
CA PRO A 49 14.76 -5.13 0.93
C PRO A 49 13.96 -5.42 2.21
N ASP A 50 14.58 -6.01 3.24
CA ASP A 50 13.93 -6.30 4.52
C ASP A 50 13.37 -5.05 5.20
N LEU A 51 14.14 -3.95 5.21
CA LEU A 51 13.67 -2.65 5.68
C LEU A 51 12.45 -2.15 4.89
N ILE A 52 12.50 -2.24 3.55
CA ILE A 52 11.41 -1.77 2.68
C ILE A 52 10.14 -2.60 2.93
N CYS A 53 10.26 -3.93 3.04
CA CYS A 53 9.15 -4.81 3.41
C CYS A 53 8.52 -4.37 4.72
N TYR A 54 9.33 -4.17 5.76
CA TYR A 54 8.84 -3.72 7.06
C TYR A 54 8.12 -2.37 6.98
N MET A 55 8.69 -1.39 6.25
CA MET A 55 8.05 -0.09 6.04
C MET A 55 6.70 -0.23 5.33
N MET A 56 6.60 -1.11 4.33
CA MET A 56 5.36 -1.38 3.60
C MET A 56 4.32 -2.09 4.47
N GLU A 57 4.73 -3.04 5.31
CA GLU A 57 3.84 -3.71 6.26
C GLU A 57 3.25 -2.73 7.27
N GLN A 58 4.07 -1.83 7.83
CA GLN A 58 3.58 -0.80 8.76
C GLN A 58 2.61 0.16 8.05
N GLY A 59 2.98 0.64 6.86
CA GLY A 59 2.10 1.51 6.07
C GLY A 59 0.78 0.83 5.68
N SER A 60 0.81 -0.47 5.38
CA SER A 60 -0.40 -1.24 5.07
C SER A 60 -1.33 -1.40 6.27
N LYS A 61 -0.79 -1.52 7.49
CA LYS A 61 -1.60 -1.59 8.72
C LYS A 61 -2.29 -0.27 8.99
N GLU A 62 -1.55 0.83 8.92
CA GLU A 62 -2.10 2.18 9.07
C GLU A 62 -3.15 2.48 7.98
N LEU A 63 -2.89 2.08 6.73
CA LEU A 63 -3.84 2.18 5.63
C LEU A 63 -5.12 1.40 5.92
N LEU A 64 -5.01 0.19 6.47
CA LEU A 64 -6.16 -0.66 6.81
C LEU A 64 -7.00 -0.05 7.93
N GLU A 65 -6.37 0.34 9.03
CA GLU A 65 -7.05 0.97 10.17
C GLU A 65 -7.80 2.23 9.75
N ASN A 66 -7.14 3.12 9.02
CA ASN A 66 -7.75 4.37 8.54
C ASN A 66 -8.85 4.13 7.50
N CYS A 67 -8.72 3.08 6.68
CA CYS A 67 -9.76 2.68 5.73
C CYS A 67 -10.98 2.13 6.49
N LEU A 68 -10.79 1.23 7.45
CA LEU A 68 -11.87 0.67 8.25
C LEU A 68 -12.60 1.72 9.10
N ALA A 69 -11.88 2.76 9.53
CA ALA A 69 -12.46 3.92 10.22
C ALA A 69 -13.37 4.79 9.33
N GLN A 70 -13.32 4.65 8.00
CA GLN A 70 -14.22 5.38 7.11
C GLN A 70 -15.67 4.85 7.22
N PRO A 71 -16.67 5.74 7.27
CA PRO A 71 -18.02 5.36 7.67
C PRO A 71 -18.79 4.61 6.58
N THR A 72 -18.56 4.92 5.31
CA THR A 72 -19.27 4.30 4.18
C THR A 72 -18.32 3.59 3.22
N LEU A 73 -18.86 2.70 2.38
CA LEU A 73 -18.07 2.07 1.31
C LEU A 73 -17.48 3.09 0.34
N GLU A 74 -18.23 4.14 0.01
CA GLU A 74 -17.74 5.22 -0.85
C GLU A 74 -16.57 5.95 -0.20
N ASP A 75 -16.65 6.25 1.09
CA ASP A 75 -15.54 6.89 1.82
C ASP A 75 -14.30 5.99 1.90
N LYS A 76 -14.49 4.68 2.07
CA LYS A 76 -13.41 3.68 2.00
C LYS A 76 -12.72 3.70 0.64
N ILE A 77 -13.50 3.66 -0.45
CA ILE A 77 -12.96 3.68 -1.82
C ILE A 77 -12.26 5.01 -2.10
N ARG A 78 -12.87 6.15 -1.72
CA ARG A 78 -12.29 7.49 -1.87
C ARG A 78 -10.97 7.62 -1.11
N TYR A 79 -10.92 7.13 0.12
CA TYR A 79 -9.70 7.13 0.94
C TYR A 79 -8.59 6.32 0.26
N LEU A 80 -8.89 5.08 -0.18
CA LEU A 80 -7.91 4.23 -0.85
C LEU A 80 -7.39 4.84 -2.16
N LEU A 81 -8.28 5.38 -2.99
CA LEU A 81 -7.88 6.08 -4.21
C LEU A 81 -7.00 7.28 -3.88
N SER A 82 -7.39 8.11 -2.91
CA SER A 82 -6.62 9.30 -2.51
C SER A 82 -5.21 8.94 -2.04
N VAL A 83 -5.07 7.92 -1.19
CA VAL A 83 -3.75 7.45 -0.73
C VAL A 83 -2.94 6.90 -1.90
N ALA A 84 -3.53 6.04 -2.74
CA ALA A 84 -2.84 5.42 -3.87
C ALA A 84 -2.36 6.45 -4.89
N LEU A 85 -3.18 7.46 -5.22
CA LEU A 85 -2.84 8.50 -6.20
C LEU A 85 -1.76 9.45 -5.69
N ASN A 86 -1.75 9.76 -4.40
CA ASN A 86 -0.68 10.55 -3.79
C ASN A 86 0.64 9.77 -3.70
N ALA A 87 0.57 8.46 -3.48
CA ALA A 87 1.74 7.59 -3.42
C ALA A 87 2.28 7.20 -4.82
N HIS A 88 1.45 7.17 -5.85
CA HIS A 88 1.80 6.67 -7.19
C HIS A 88 3.05 7.34 -7.80
N PRO A 89 3.23 8.67 -7.76
CA PRO A 89 4.45 9.30 -8.25
C PRO A 89 5.71 8.92 -7.47
N LEU A 90 5.57 8.58 -6.18
CA LEU A 90 6.69 8.15 -5.33
C LEU A 90 7.07 6.70 -5.63
N ILE A 91 6.06 5.83 -5.78
CA ILE A 91 6.23 4.41 -6.11
C ILE A 91 6.85 4.25 -7.50
N GLN A 92 6.32 4.94 -8.52
CA GLN A 92 6.89 4.89 -9.87
C GLN A 92 8.34 5.37 -9.92
N ARG A 93 8.70 6.42 -9.17
CA ARG A 93 10.07 6.97 -9.17
C ARG A 93 11.06 6.15 -8.33
N THR A 94 10.59 5.54 -7.25
CA THR A 94 11.44 4.79 -6.32
C THR A 94 11.73 3.38 -6.82
N ILE A 95 10.75 2.75 -7.47
CA ILE A 95 10.84 1.36 -7.93
C ILE A 95 11.56 1.26 -9.28
N SER A 96 11.55 2.31 -10.10
CA SER A 96 11.95 2.25 -11.52
C SER A 96 13.41 1.90 -11.83
N THR A 97 14.35 1.79 -10.88
CA THR A 97 15.76 1.65 -11.27
C THR A 97 16.64 0.69 -10.47
N SER A 98 16.24 0.16 -9.31
CA SER A 98 17.19 -0.63 -8.49
C SER A 98 16.65 -1.83 -7.71
N TYR A 99 15.35 -1.89 -7.44
CA TYR A 99 14.73 -2.97 -6.65
C TYR A 99 13.46 -3.53 -7.28
N GLN A 100 13.15 -3.18 -8.54
CA GLN A 100 11.90 -3.51 -9.20
C GLN A 100 11.58 -5.01 -9.16
N SER A 101 12.52 -5.84 -9.60
CA SER A 101 12.32 -7.30 -9.67
C SER A 101 12.14 -7.96 -8.31
N GLU A 102 12.70 -7.35 -7.26
CA GLU A 102 12.63 -7.86 -5.88
C GLU A 102 11.34 -7.40 -5.18
N LEU A 103 10.94 -6.13 -5.38
CA LEU A 103 9.81 -5.52 -4.70
C LEU A 103 8.47 -5.73 -5.38
N GLU A 104 8.43 -5.92 -6.70
CA GLU A 104 7.16 -6.15 -7.43
C GLU A 104 6.35 -7.34 -6.90
N PRO A 105 6.92 -8.55 -6.70
CA PRO A 105 6.16 -9.66 -6.11
C PRO A 105 5.70 -9.35 -4.67
N LEU A 106 6.52 -8.67 -3.89
CA LEU A 106 6.22 -8.29 -2.50
C LEU A 106 5.10 -7.25 -2.41
N LEU A 107 5.09 -6.26 -3.31
CA LEU A 107 4.02 -5.27 -3.42
C LEU A 107 2.69 -5.92 -3.76
N LEU A 108 2.71 -6.86 -4.70
CA LEU A 108 1.51 -7.57 -5.10
C LEU A 108 0.98 -8.45 -3.95
N GLU A 109 1.86 -9.14 -3.23
CA GLU A 109 1.50 -9.92 -2.04
C GLU A 109 0.92 -9.03 -0.92
N GLN A 110 1.57 -7.91 -0.62
CA GLN A 110 1.09 -6.95 0.38
C GLN A 110 -0.29 -6.40 0.00
N PHE A 111 -0.48 -6.12 -1.29
CA PHE A 111 -1.74 -5.63 -1.81
C PHE A 111 -2.86 -6.68 -1.69
N TYR A 112 -2.57 -7.96 -1.99
CA TYR A 112 -3.54 -9.04 -1.75
C TYR A 112 -3.85 -9.21 -0.26
N SER A 113 -2.83 -9.20 0.59
CA SER A 113 -2.99 -9.31 2.05
C SER A 113 -3.87 -8.19 2.61
N PHE A 114 -3.66 -6.96 2.12
CA PHE A 114 -4.49 -5.80 2.46
C PHE A 114 -5.97 -6.02 2.10
N PHE A 115 -6.27 -6.43 0.86
CA PHE A 115 -7.66 -6.66 0.44
C PHE A 115 -8.29 -7.87 1.14
N ASP A 116 -7.51 -8.92 1.42
CA ASP A 116 -7.97 -10.06 2.20
C ASP A 116 -8.37 -9.65 3.62
N GLN A 117 -7.54 -8.85 4.30
CA GLN A 117 -7.83 -8.31 5.62
C GLN A 117 -9.02 -7.35 5.59
N LEU A 118 -9.03 -6.40 4.64
CA LEU A 118 -10.14 -5.47 4.48
C LEU A 118 -11.47 -6.19 4.33
N THR A 119 -11.53 -7.24 3.50
CA THR A 119 -12.77 -8.00 3.30
C THR A 119 -13.16 -8.83 4.53
N ASN A 120 -12.21 -9.45 5.24
CA ASN A 120 -12.48 -10.23 6.45
C ASN A 120 -12.95 -9.35 7.62
N GLU A 121 -12.35 -8.18 7.82
CA GLU A 121 -12.72 -7.26 8.89
C GLU A 121 -13.99 -6.47 8.56
N SER A 122 -14.28 -6.30 7.27
CA SER A 122 -15.53 -5.71 6.79
C SER A 122 -16.70 -6.71 6.78
N ALA A 123 -16.63 -7.86 7.46
CA ALA A 123 -17.71 -8.86 7.51
C ALA A 123 -19.06 -8.33 8.05
N SER A 124 -19.10 -7.11 8.60
CA SER A 124 -20.35 -6.39 8.91
C SER A 124 -20.94 -5.61 7.72
N SER A 125 -20.28 -5.59 6.56
CA SER A 125 -20.62 -4.75 5.40
C SER A 125 -20.33 -5.45 4.06
N SER A 126 -21.38 -5.98 3.42
CA SER A 126 -21.69 -6.08 1.97
C SER A 126 -20.64 -6.41 0.89
N LEU A 127 -19.33 -6.43 1.15
CA LEU A 127 -18.28 -6.43 0.12
C LEU A 127 -18.06 -7.81 -0.52
N VAL A 128 -18.26 -8.88 0.25
CA VAL A 128 -18.11 -10.26 -0.22
C VAL A 128 -19.30 -11.05 0.28
N SER A 129 -20.02 -11.71 -0.61
CA SER A 129 -21.16 -12.55 -0.23
C SER A 129 -20.68 -13.72 0.63
N ASP A 130 -21.34 -13.95 1.77
CA ASP A 130 -21.09 -15.11 2.66
C ASP A 130 -21.24 -16.47 1.96
N SER A 131 -21.83 -16.48 0.76
CA SER A 131 -22.07 -17.66 -0.07
C SER A 131 -20.89 -18.10 -0.94
N LEU A 132 -19.75 -17.40 -0.92
CA LEU A 132 -18.59 -17.74 -1.76
C LEU A 132 -17.69 -18.82 -1.12
N THR A 133 -17.24 -19.77 -1.94
CA THR A 133 -16.16 -20.69 -1.54
C THR A 133 -14.83 -19.95 -1.36
N ALA A 134 -13.89 -20.53 -0.62
CA ALA A 134 -12.54 -19.97 -0.44
C ALA A 134 -11.83 -19.67 -1.78
N SER A 135 -11.98 -20.57 -2.77
CA SER A 135 -11.40 -20.38 -4.11
C SER A 135 -12.05 -19.22 -4.88
N GLN A 136 -13.38 -19.07 -4.79
CA GLN A 136 -14.09 -17.95 -5.41
C GLN A 136 -13.74 -16.63 -4.74
N ARG A 137 -13.66 -16.59 -3.40
CA ARG A 137 -13.21 -15.42 -2.65
C ARG A 137 -11.79 -15.01 -3.07
N LYS A 138 -10.85 -15.95 -3.14
CA LYS A 138 -9.48 -15.70 -3.60
C LYS A 138 -9.43 -15.14 -5.02
N LEU A 139 -10.24 -15.68 -5.93
CA LEU A 139 -10.33 -15.18 -7.31
C LEU A 139 -10.91 -13.76 -7.36
N LEU A 140 -11.98 -13.50 -6.60
CA LEU A 140 -12.65 -12.20 -6.53
C LEU A 140 -11.71 -11.12 -5.98
N LEU A 141 -11.00 -11.43 -4.88
CA LEU A 141 -9.97 -10.55 -4.32
C LEU A 141 -8.89 -10.25 -5.35
N ARG A 142 -8.40 -11.29 -6.05
CA ARG A 142 -7.41 -11.11 -7.10
C ARG A 142 -7.90 -10.21 -8.22
N TYR A 143 -9.14 -10.38 -8.65
CA TYR A 143 -9.76 -9.58 -9.69
C TYR A 143 -9.87 -8.10 -9.28
N HIS A 144 -10.48 -7.80 -8.14
CA HIS A 144 -10.63 -6.42 -7.67
C HIS A 144 -9.29 -5.76 -7.39
N SER A 145 -8.32 -6.50 -6.85
CA SER A 145 -6.98 -5.99 -6.65
C SER A 145 -6.34 -5.53 -7.96
N LEU A 146 -6.39 -6.37 -8.99
CA LEU A 146 -5.82 -6.03 -10.29
C LEU A 146 -6.59 -4.90 -10.98
N ALA A 147 -7.93 -4.85 -10.85
CA ALA A 147 -8.75 -3.76 -11.36
C ALA A 147 -8.41 -2.42 -10.72
N PHE A 148 -8.28 -2.38 -9.39
CA PHE A 148 -7.88 -1.16 -8.66
C PHE A 148 -6.49 -0.69 -9.07
N LEU A 149 -5.51 -1.60 -9.14
CA LEU A 149 -4.16 -1.26 -9.60
C LEU A 149 -4.15 -0.72 -11.04
N GLY A 150 -4.96 -1.32 -11.92
CA GLY A 150 -5.15 -0.84 -13.28
C GLY A 150 -5.70 0.59 -13.30
N LEU A 151 -6.76 0.83 -12.53
CA LEU A 151 -7.42 2.13 -12.41
C LEU A 151 -6.46 3.22 -11.90
N VAL A 152 -5.70 2.95 -10.84
CA VAL A 152 -4.70 3.89 -10.30
C VAL A 152 -3.60 4.18 -11.32
N ARG A 153 -3.15 3.17 -12.07
CA ARG A 153 -2.10 3.34 -13.11
C ARG A 153 -2.55 4.20 -14.28
N THR A 154 -3.83 4.12 -14.64
CA THR A 154 -4.40 4.87 -15.77
C THR A 154 -5.12 6.15 -15.35
N TRP A 155 -5.07 6.51 -14.06
CA TRP A 155 -5.80 7.65 -13.52
C TRP A 155 -5.36 8.97 -14.16
N SER A 156 -6.34 9.73 -14.62
CA SER A 156 -6.16 10.96 -15.38
C SER A 156 -6.57 12.21 -14.57
N LYS A 157 -6.30 13.39 -15.16
CA LYS A 157 -6.78 14.65 -14.59
C LYS A 157 -8.30 14.77 -14.65
N ASP A 158 -8.93 14.18 -15.67
CA ASP A 158 -10.37 14.15 -15.83
C ASP A 158 -11.01 13.27 -14.75
N ASP A 159 -10.42 12.10 -14.46
CA ASP A 159 -10.86 11.24 -13.36
C ASP A 159 -10.78 11.97 -12.00
N SER A 160 -9.76 12.81 -11.83
CA SER A 160 -9.62 13.62 -10.62
C SER A 160 -10.72 14.69 -10.50
N ALA A 161 -11.21 15.22 -11.63
CA ALA A 161 -12.33 16.17 -11.64
C ALA A 161 -13.68 15.50 -11.35
N HIS A 162 -13.82 14.21 -11.69
CA HIS A 162 -15.04 13.41 -11.50
C HIS A 162 -14.89 12.35 -10.40
N MET A 163 -14.00 12.56 -9.42
CA MET A 163 -13.67 11.56 -8.39
C MET A 163 -14.90 11.06 -7.63
N ASP A 164 -15.84 11.96 -7.30
CA ASP A 164 -17.05 11.57 -6.56
C ASP A 164 -17.98 10.66 -7.36
N GLU A 165 -18.14 10.92 -8.65
CA GLU A 165 -18.93 10.07 -9.56
C GLU A 165 -18.28 8.69 -9.69
N ILE A 166 -16.97 8.64 -9.91
CA ILE A 166 -16.22 7.38 -10.02
C ILE A 166 -16.32 6.57 -8.72
N VAL A 167 -16.15 7.21 -7.56
CA VAL A 167 -16.28 6.55 -6.26
C VAL A 167 -17.68 5.96 -6.08
N HIS A 168 -18.71 6.72 -6.44
CA HIS A 168 -20.09 6.26 -6.37
C HIS A 168 -20.32 5.03 -7.27
N ASP A 169 -19.91 5.11 -8.54
CA ASP A 169 -20.07 4.01 -9.51
C ASP A 169 -19.33 2.76 -9.07
N LEU A 170 -18.09 2.89 -8.57
CA LEU A 170 -17.33 1.78 -8.02
C LEU A 170 -18.08 1.13 -6.84
N ALA A 171 -18.61 1.94 -5.92
CA ALA A 171 -19.41 1.42 -4.80
C ALA A 171 -20.67 0.69 -5.27
N GLN A 172 -21.32 1.17 -6.34
CA GLN A 172 -22.45 0.49 -6.95
C GLN A 172 -22.05 -0.84 -7.59
N PHE A 173 -20.90 -0.93 -8.27
CA PHE A 173 -20.40 -2.20 -8.82
C PHE A 173 -20.10 -3.24 -7.73
N PHE A 174 -19.70 -2.81 -6.54
CA PHE A 174 -19.53 -3.70 -5.39
C PHE A 174 -20.86 -4.16 -4.77
N LYS A 175 -21.89 -3.29 -4.75
CA LYS A 175 -23.19 -3.58 -4.13
C LYS A 175 -24.13 -4.35 -5.06
N ASN A 176 -24.18 -3.97 -6.33
CA ASN A 176 -24.95 -4.64 -7.35
C ASN A 176 -24.18 -5.90 -7.73
N LYS A 177 -24.39 -6.96 -6.94
CA LYS A 177 -24.02 -8.33 -7.30
C LYS A 177 -24.36 -8.50 -8.77
N THR A 178 -23.35 -8.65 -9.62
CA THR A 178 -23.53 -9.05 -11.01
C THR A 178 -24.53 -10.21 -11.03
N HIS A 179 -25.73 -9.90 -11.54
CA HIS A 179 -26.81 -10.85 -11.75
C HIS A 179 -26.39 -11.89 -12.79
#